data_AF-A0A7N0TBG5-F1
#
_entry.id   AF-A0A7N0TBG5-F1
#
_cell.length_a   1.000
_cell.length_b   1.000
_cell.length_c   1.000
_cell.angle_alpha   90.00
_cell.angle_beta   90.00
_cell.angle_gamma   90.00
#
_symmetry.space_group_name_H-M   'P 1'
#
loop_
_entity.id
_entity.type
_entity.pdbx_description
1 polymer ?
#
loop_
_entity_poly.entity_id
_entity_poly.type
_entity_poly.pdbx_seq_one_letter_code
_entity_poly.pdbx_strand_id
1 'polypeptide(L)'
;MAALAQLQKQHSDFAAALFYDYQLNDQFVQLHIVQDATNPDFVVNFLTTYFKESERMLNEMHVALENPVVDYKIVRQLAHKLRGSSASVGAFRVTETCSAFRGLIDLQNLQGLKQCLYRAHYENKTLKKHLEVLFKLEKKIKEAGGTVPPLNSEPPRPDPAADQAQPDTGSGAASSSGNNAPSLGNAGQSSRT
;
A
#
# COMPACT_ATOMS: atom_id res chain seq x y z
N MET A 1 13.12 -26.09 14.02
CA MET A 1 13.31 -24.67 14.41
C MET A 1 13.54 -23.75 13.21
N ALA A 2 14.56 -23.96 12.37
CA ALA A 2 14.87 -23.07 11.23
C ALA A 2 13.74 -22.91 10.19
N ALA A 3 13.04 -24.00 9.83
CA ALA A 3 11.95 -23.95 8.85
C ALA A 3 10.72 -23.16 9.35
N LEU A 4 10.41 -23.24 10.64
CA LEU A 4 9.31 -22.46 11.24
C LEU A 4 9.65 -20.98 11.29
N ALA A 5 10.87 -20.63 11.70
CA ALA A 5 11.34 -19.25 11.70
C ALA A 5 11.30 -18.64 10.29
N GLN A 6 11.64 -19.42 9.26
CA GLN A 6 11.54 -18.98 7.87
C GLN A 6 10.09 -18.71 7.44
N LEU A 7 9.13 -19.58 7.81
CA LEU A 7 7.71 -19.37 7.51
C LEU A 7 7.15 -18.14 8.20
N GLN A 8 7.50 -17.92 9.48
CA GLN A 8 7.10 -16.74 10.23
C GLN A 8 7.68 -15.47 9.61
N LYS A 9 8.96 -15.48 9.23
CA LYS A 9 9.58 -14.36 8.51
C LYS A 9 8.88 -14.08 7.19
N GLN A 10 8.61 -15.10 6.37
CA GLN A 10 7.91 -14.94 5.10
C GLN A 10 6.50 -14.36 5.28
N HIS A 11 5.77 -14.76 6.33
CA HIS A 11 4.47 -14.18 6.66
C HIS A 11 4.59 -12.71 7.03
N SER A 12 5.50 -12.35 7.95
CA SER A 12 5.70 -10.96 8.38
C SER A 12 6.14 -10.06 7.22
N ASP A 13 7.13 -10.48 6.43
CA ASP A 13 7.65 -9.71 5.29
C ASP A 13 6.55 -9.48 4.25
N PHE A 14 5.75 -10.51 3.97
CA PHE A 14 4.65 -10.42 3.02
C PHE A 14 3.51 -9.54 3.54
N ALA A 15 3.12 -9.68 4.81
CA ALA A 15 2.11 -8.83 5.44
C ALA A 15 2.53 -7.36 5.41
N ALA A 16 3.78 -7.05 5.79
CA ALA A 16 4.32 -5.70 5.75
C ALA A 16 4.28 -5.08 4.34
N ALA A 17 4.61 -5.87 3.31
CA ALA A 17 4.52 -5.42 1.93
C ALA A 17 3.07 -5.04 1.52
N LEU A 18 2.06 -5.77 1.99
CA LEU A 18 0.65 -5.44 1.69
C LEU A 18 0.21 -4.11 2.31
N PHE A 19 0.70 -3.76 3.50
CA PHE A 19 0.43 -2.45 4.10
C PHE A 19 1.23 -1.34 3.40
N TYR A 20 2.51 -1.58 3.11
CA TYR A 20 3.38 -0.62 2.43
C TYR A 20 2.88 -0.27 1.00
N ASP A 21 2.41 -1.26 0.25
CA ASP A 21 1.85 -1.08 -1.10
C ASP A 21 0.40 -0.56 -1.10
N TYR A 22 -0.13 -0.18 0.06
CA TYR A 22 -1.49 0.30 0.27
C TYR A 22 -2.57 -0.69 -0.23
N GLN A 23 -2.28 -2.00 -0.21
CA GLN A 23 -3.30 -3.01 -0.45
C GLN A 23 -4.25 -3.11 0.73
N LEU A 24 -3.69 -3.02 1.95
CA LEU A 24 -4.38 -3.08 3.23
C LEU A 24 -4.10 -1.83 4.06
N ASN A 25 -4.96 -1.54 5.02
CA ASN A 25 -4.76 -0.49 6.03
C ASN A 25 -5.14 -0.99 7.44
N ASP A 26 -5.04 -0.11 8.44
CA ASP A 26 -5.30 -0.43 9.86
C ASP A 26 -6.63 -1.13 10.12
N GLN A 27 -7.66 -0.90 9.28
CA GLN A 27 -8.95 -1.56 9.44
C GLN A 27 -8.85 -3.09 9.29
N PHE A 28 -7.90 -3.59 8.49
CA PHE A 28 -7.64 -5.02 8.38
C PHE A 28 -7.03 -5.60 9.67
N VAL A 29 -6.19 -4.83 10.37
CA VAL A 29 -5.65 -5.20 11.69
C VAL A 29 -6.79 -5.26 12.71
N GLN A 30 -7.69 -4.25 12.70
CA GLN A 30 -8.86 -4.24 13.58
C GLN A 30 -9.77 -5.47 13.35
N LEU A 31 -9.93 -5.90 12.10
CA LEU A 31 -10.70 -7.10 11.78
C LEU A 31 -10.10 -8.37 12.42
N HIS A 32 -8.77 -8.46 12.53
CA HIS A 32 -8.08 -9.57 13.19
C HIS A 32 -8.17 -9.51 14.71
N ILE A 33 -8.23 -8.31 15.30
CA ILE A 33 -8.42 -8.16 16.76
C ILE A 33 -9.79 -8.68 17.20
N VAL A 34 -10.81 -8.55 16.35
CA VAL A 34 -12.16 -9.08 16.62
C VAL A 34 -12.19 -10.62 16.57
N GLN A 35 -11.22 -11.26 15.92
CA GLN A 35 -11.12 -12.72 15.90
C GLN A 35 -10.67 -13.25 17.26
N ASP A 36 -11.54 -14.01 17.93
CA ASP A 36 -11.26 -14.62 19.22
C ASP A 36 -11.21 -16.16 19.14
N ALA A 37 -10.95 -16.80 20.28
CA ALA A 37 -10.88 -18.26 20.37
C ALA A 37 -12.24 -18.95 20.12
N THR A 38 -13.36 -18.22 20.22
CA THR A 38 -14.72 -18.73 19.98
C THR A 38 -15.14 -18.63 18.52
N ASN A 39 -14.48 -17.77 17.74
CA ASN A 39 -14.72 -17.58 16.31
C ASN A 39 -13.40 -17.49 15.51
N PRO A 40 -12.61 -18.58 15.44
CA PRO A 40 -11.28 -18.58 14.81
C PRO A 40 -11.32 -18.34 13.29
N ASP A 41 -12.48 -18.49 12.65
CA ASP A 41 -12.66 -18.32 11.21
C ASP A 41 -13.34 -16.98 10.85
N PHE A 42 -13.53 -16.08 11.82
CA PHE A 42 -14.22 -14.80 11.63
C PHE A 42 -13.71 -14.05 10.41
N VAL A 43 -12.40 -13.80 10.34
CA VAL A 43 -11.78 -13.01 9.27
C VAL A 43 -11.98 -13.69 7.91
N VAL A 44 -11.76 -15.00 7.82
CA VAL A 44 -11.88 -15.76 6.57
C VAL A 44 -13.32 -15.76 6.07
N ASN A 45 -14.30 -15.96 6.96
CA ASN A 45 -15.72 -15.92 6.62
C ASN A 45 -16.17 -14.52 6.20
N PHE A 46 -15.70 -13.50 6.90
CA PHE A 46 -16.00 -12.11 6.59
C PHE A 46 -15.45 -11.70 5.21
N LEU A 47 -14.20 -12.05 4.91
CA LEU A 47 -13.57 -11.81 3.61
C LEU A 47 -14.21 -12.62 2.49
N THR A 48 -14.59 -13.86 2.74
CA THR A 48 -15.31 -14.70 1.77
C THR A 48 -16.61 -14.03 1.34
N THR A 49 -17.35 -13.49 2.30
CA THR A 49 -18.59 -12.74 2.05
C THR A 49 -18.31 -11.45 1.28
N TYR A 50 -17.29 -10.70 1.71
CA TYR A 50 -16.85 -9.48 1.02
C TYR A 50 -16.49 -9.73 -0.44
N PHE A 51 -15.67 -10.75 -0.75
CA PHE A 51 -15.23 -11.02 -2.12
C PHE A 51 -16.39 -11.45 -3.01
N LYS A 52 -17.34 -12.22 -2.47
CA LYS A 52 -18.55 -12.61 -3.19
C LYS A 52 -19.43 -11.40 -3.53
N GLU A 53 -19.71 -10.54 -2.55
CA GLU A 53 -20.55 -9.37 -2.78
C GLU A 53 -19.85 -8.31 -3.64
N SER A 54 -18.55 -8.10 -3.47
CA SER A 54 -17.79 -7.15 -4.29
C SER A 54 -17.73 -7.56 -5.74
N GLU A 55 -17.50 -8.84 -6.05
CA GLU A 55 -17.54 -9.36 -7.41
C GLU A 55 -18.93 -9.20 -8.05
N ARG A 56 -20.00 -9.47 -7.30
CA ARG A 56 -21.38 -9.22 -7.75
C ARG A 56 -21.59 -7.73 -8.09
N MET A 57 -21.25 -6.82 -7.18
CA MET A 57 -21.43 -5.38 -7.40
C MET A 57 -20.60 -4.86 -8.59
N LEU A 58 -19.37 -5.33 -8.74
CA LEU A 58 -18.49 -4.99 -9.86
C LEU A 58 -19.05 -5.49 -11.21
N ASN A 59 -19.64 -6.68 -11.25
CA ASN A 59 -20.29 -7.22 -12.45
C ASN A 59 -21.59 -6.48 -12.78
N GLU A 60 -22.41 -6.16 -11.78
CA GLU A 60 -23.63 -5.36 -11.98
C GLU A 60 -23.32 -3.95 -12.51
N MET A 61 -22.27 -3.31 -11.98
CA MET A 61 -21.79 -2.03 -12.53
C MET A 61 -21.30 -2.17 -13.98
N HIS A 62 -20.62 -3.26 -14.33
CA HIS A 62 -20.17 -3.51 -15.69
C HIS A 62 -21.36 -3.58 -16.65
N VAL A 63 -22.36 -4.40 -16.33
CA VAL A 63 -23.59 -4.51 -17.12
C VAL A 63 -24.28 -3.16 -17.28
N ALA A 64 -24.40 -2.37 -16.20
CA ALA A 64 -25.02 -1.06 -16.24
C ALA A 64 -24.29 -0.06 -17.16
N LEU A 65 -22.95 -0.14 -17.25
CA LEU A 65 -22.13 0.72 -18.11
C LEU A 65 -22.05 0.24 -19.58
N GLU A 66 -22.38 -1.02 -19.86
CA GLU A 66 -22.46 -1.54 -21.25
C GLU A 66 -23.83 -1.34 -21.89
N ASN A 67 -24.85 -0.94 -21.11
CA ASN A 67 -26.17 -0.63 -21.64
C ASN A 67 -26.14 0.60 -22.58
N PRO A 68 -26.94 0.60 -23.67
CA PRO A 68 -27.05 1.75 -24.58
C PRO A 68 -27.50 3.04 -23.89
N VAL A 69 -28.34 2.91 -22.86
CA VAL A 69 -28.74 3.99 -21.96
C VAL A 69 -28.23 3.65 -20.56
N VAL A 70 -27.23 4.39 -20.11
CA VAL A 70 -26.54 4.13 -18.83
C VAL A 70 -27.39 4.61 -17.66
N ASP A 71 -27.71 3.70 -16.73
CA ASP A 71 -28.34 4.07 -15.45
C ASP A 71 -27.28 4.46 -14.42
N TYR A 72 -26.93 5.74 -14.43
CA TYR A 72 -25.99 6.34 -13.48
C TYR A 72 -26.44 6.26 -12.01
N LYS A 73 -27.73 6.08 -11.72
CA LYS A 73 -28.21 5.94 -10.33
C LYS A 73 -27.81 4.58 -9.78
N ILE A 74 -27.98 3.51 -10.57
CA ILE A 74 -27.55 2.16 -10.19
C ILE A 74 -26.04 2.12 -10.00
N VAL A 75 -25.26 2.67 -10.95
CA VAL A 75 -23.80 2.72 -10.85
C VAL A 75 -23.36 3.45 -9.58
N ARG A 76 -23.99 4.59 -9.26
CA ARG A 76 -23.69 5.35 -8.03
C ARG A 76 -23.95 4.53 -6.77
N GLN A 77 -25.10 3.87 -6.69
CA GLN A 77 -25.47 3.07 -5.52
C GLN A 77 -24.51 1.90 -5.31
N LEU A 78 -24.18 1.17 -6.38
CA LEU A 78 -23.25 0.05 -6.33
C LEU A 78 -21.83 0.51 -5.97
N ALA A 79 -21.33 1.59 -6.56
CA ALA A 79 -20.00 2.13 -6.24
C ALA A 79 -19.92 2.61 -4.77
N HIS A 80 -20.98 3.25 -4.26
CA HIS A 80 -21.04 3.67 -2.86
C HIS A 80 -21.04 2.47 -1.90
N LYS A 81 -21.85 1.45 -2.20
CA LYS A 81 -21.91 0.21 -1.40
C LYS A 81 -20.59 -0.54 -1.43
N LEU A 82 -19.97 -0.68 -2.60
CA LEU A 82 -18.65 -1.30 -2.74
C LEU A 82 -17.61 -0.54 -1.94
N ARG A 83 -17.55 0.80 -2.04
CA ARG A 83 -16.64 1.63 -1.24
C ARG A 83 -16.76 1.37 0.25
N GLY A 84 -17.99 1.39 0.78
CA GLY A 84 -18.25 1.13 2.21
C GLY A 84 -17.85 -0.28 2.62
N SER A 85 -18.18 -1.28 1.80
CA SER A 85 -17.81 -2.67 2.05
C SER A 85 -16.29 -2.88 2.02
N SER A 86 -15.59 -2.30 1.04
CA SER A 86 -14.13 -2.33 0.94
C SER A 86 -13.46 -1.63 2.11
N ALA A 87 -14.00 -0.50 2.56
CA ALA A 87 -13.50 0.19 3.73
C ALA A 87 -13.57 -0.70 4.97
N SER A 88 -14.68 -1.43 5.18
CA SER A 88 -14.87 -2.29 6.37
C SER A 88 -13.86 -3.45 6.51
N VAL A 89 -13.27 -3.90 5.39
CA VAL A 89 -12.24 -4.96 5.37
C VAL A 89 -10.82 -4.39 5.22
N GLY A 90 -10.66 -3.07 5.18
CA GLY A 90 -9.38 -2.41 4.97
C GLY A 90 -8.80 -2.54 3.55
N ALA A 91 -9.64 -2.82 2.54
CA ALA A 91 -9.24 -2.88 1.14
C ALA A 91 -9.02 -1.45 0.57
N PHE A 92 -7.87 -0.87 0.88
CA PHE A 92 -7.62 0.57 0.67
C PHE A 92 -7.69 0.97 -0.81
N ARG A 93 -6.94 0.32 -1.70
CA ARG A 93 -6.93 0.67 -3.14
C ARG A 93 -8.29 0.52 -3.82
N VAL A 94 -9.09 -0.47 -3.41
CA VAL A 94 -10.47 -0.63 -3.91
C VAL A 94 -11.33 0.54 -3.44
N THR A 95 -11.23 0.91 -2.15
CA THR A 95 -11.95 2.04 -1.55
C THR A 95 -11.61 3.35 -2.27
N GLU A 96 -10.33 3.62 -2.52
CA GLU A 96 -9.86 4.82 -3.19
C GLU A 96 -10.30 4.87 -4.66
N THR A 97 -10.22 3.74 -5.37
CA THR A 97 -10.73 3.65 -6.74
C THR A 97 -12.23 3.95 -6.77
N CYS A 98 -13.00 3.44 -5.81
CA CYS A 98 -14.44 3.68 -5.74
C CYS A 98 -14.79 5.15 -5.44
N SER A 99 -13.92 5.90 -4.77
CA SER A 99 -14.12 7.34 -4.48
C SER A 99 -14.19 8.19 -5.77
N ALA A 100 -13.52 7.78 -6.84
CA ALA A 100 -13.50 8.50 -8.12
C ALA A 100 -14.83 8.45 -8.88
N PHE A 101 -15.68 7.42 -8.64
CA PHE A 101 -16.95 7.25 -9.34
C PHE A 101 -17.86 8.47 -9.19
N ARG A 102 -17.92 9.09 -8.01
CA ARG A 102 -18.84 10.21 -7.76
C ARG A 102 -18.66 11.32 -8.79
N GLY A 103 -17.44 11.82 -8.94
CA GLY A 103 -17.13 12.91 -9.88
C GLY A 103 -17.31 12.48 -11.34
N LEU A 104 -16.93 11.23 -11.68
CA LEU A 104 -17.10 10.71 -13.03
C LEU A 104 -18.57 10.56 -13.43
N ILE A 105 -19.45 10.18 -12.49
CA ILE A 105 -20.90 10.11 -12.71
C ILE A 105 -21.48 11.52 -12.87
N ASP A 106 -21.06 12.47 -12.04
CA ASP A 106 -21.55 13.87 -12.11
C ASP A 106 -21.19 14.51 -13.48
N LEU A 107 -20.02 14.16 -14.03
CA LEU A 107 -19.58 14.57 -15.37
C LEU A 107 -20.12 13.70 -16.51
N GLN A 108 -20.87 12.63 -16.20
CA GLN A 108 -21.31 11.60 -17.15
C GLN A 108 -20.18 11.06 -18.05
N ASN A 109 -18.98 10.95 -17.49
CA ASN A 109 -17.79 10.50 -18.22
C ASN A 109 -17.77 8.96 -18.30
N LEU A 110 -18.45 8.41 -19.32
CA LEU A 110 -18.57 6.97 -19.51
C LEU A 110 -17.22 6.27 -19.66
N GLN A 111 -16.30 6.84 -20.43
CA GLN A 111 -14.96 6.25 -20.62
C GLN A 111 -14.18 6.19 -19.30
N GLY A 112 -14.21 7.29 -18.53
CA GLY A 112 -13.60 7.33 -17.20
C GLY A 112 -14.23 6.32 -16.23
N LEU A 113 -15.56 6.14 -16.27
CA LEU A 113 -16.25 5.14 -15.45
C LEU A 113 -15.84 3.72 -15.81
N LYS A 114 -15.74 3.39 -17.10
CA LYS A 114 -15.28 2.06 -17.55
C LYS A 114 -13.84 1.78 -17.12
N GLN A 115 -12.94 2.77 -17.26
CA GLN A 115 -11.56 2.64 -16.80
C GLN A 115 -11.46 2.47 -15.28
N CYS A 116 -12.22 3.27 -14.53
CA CYS A 116 -12.28 3.19 -13.07
C CYS A 116 -12.82 1.83 -12.62
N LEU A 117 -13.85 1.32 -13.28
CA LEU A 117 -14.41 0.00 -13.01
C LEU A 117 -13.40 -1.13 -13.31
N TYR A 118 -12.67 -1.05 -14.43
CA TYR A 118 -11.60 -2.00 -14.74
C TYR A 118 -10.52 -2.01 -13.65
N ARG A 119 -10.14 -0.82 -13.18
CA ARG A 119 -9.18 -0.68 -12.07
C ARG A 119 -9.73 -1.32 -10.80
N ALA A 120 -10.98 -1.06 -10.44
CA ALA A 120 -11.60 -1.64 -9.23
C ALA A 120 -11.65 -3.17 -9.29
N HIS A 121 -11.97 -3.76 -10.45
CA HIS A 121 -11.88 -5.20 -10.70
C HIS A 121 -10.46 -5.74 -10.47
N TYR A 122 -9.46 -5.07 -11.04
CA TYR A 122 -8.07 -5.46 -10.93
C TYR A 122 -7.59 -5.43 -9.47
N GLU A 123 -7.86 -4.34 -8.75
CA GLU A 123 -7.49 -4.20 -7.34
C GLU A 123 -8.17 -5.28 -6.48
N ASN A 124 -9.47 -5.51 -6.67
CA ASN A 124 -10.21 -6.50 -5.88
C ASN A 124 -9.69 -7.93 -6.11
N LYS A 125 -9.41 -8.30 -7.37
CA LYS A 125 -8.82 -9.61 -7.72
C LYS A 125 -7.40 -9.77 -7.20
N THR A 126 -6.60 -8.70 -7.26
CA THR A 126 -5.21 -8.71 -6.77
C THR A 126 -5.19 -8.88 -5.25
N LEU A 127 -6.00 -8.11 -4.53
CA LEU A 127 -6.14 -8.24 -3.09
C LEU A 127 -6.58 -9.64 -2.67
N LYS A 128 -7.57 -10.23 -3.35
CA LYS A 128 -8.02 -11.60 -3.08
C LYS A 128 -6.86 -12.60 -3.16
N LYS A 129 -6.06 -12.55 -4.23
CA LYS A 129 -4.90 -13.44 -4.40
C LYS A 129 -3.86 -13.23 -3.31
N HIS A 130 -3.58 -11.99 -2.93
CA HIS A 130 -2.64 -11.69 -1.86
C HIS A 130 -3.12 -12.25 -0.52
N LEU A 131 -4.39 -12.07 -0.16
CA LEU A 131 -4.94 -12.62 1.08
C LEU A 131 -4.96 -14.15 1.08
N GLU A 132 -5.22 -14.79 -0.06
CA GLU A 132 -5.09 -16.25 -0.19
C GLU A 132 -3.66 -16.73 0.08
N VAL A 133 -2.64 -16.00 -0.35
CA VAL A 133 -1.23 -16.31 -0.06
C VAL A 133 -0.94 -16.12 1.43
N LEU A 134 -1.41 -15.01 2.02
CA LEU A 134 -1.23 -14.71 3.44
C LEU A 134 -1.82 -15.83 4.31
N PHE A 135 -3.08 -16.21 4.10
CA PHE A 135 -3.72 -17.28 4.88
C PHE A 135 -3.11 -18.66 4.64
N LYS A 136 -2.57 -18.94 3.44
CA LYS A 136 -1.80 -20.16 3.20
C LYS A 136 -0.52 -20.21 4.04
N LEU A 137 0.16 -19.08 4.23
CA LEU A 137 1.34 -19.01 5.11
C LEU A 137 0.93 -19.23 6.58
N GLU A 138 -0.15 -18.60 7.03
CA GLU A 138 -0.67 -18.78 8.40
C GLU A 138 -1.03 -20.23 8.69
N LYS A 139 -1.70 -20.89 7.74
CA LYS A 139 -2.01 -22.32 7.84
C LYS A 139 -0.76 -23.17 7.99
N LYS A 140 0.26 -22.94 7.15
CA LYS A 140 1.55 -23.66 7.24
C LYS A 140 2.26 -23.46 8.58
N ILE A 141 2.21 -22.24 9.12
CA ILE A 141 2.78 -21.93 10.44
C ILE A 141 2.07 -22.73 11.54
N LYS A 142 0.73 -22.74 11.52
CA LYS A 142 -0.09 -23.49 12.48
C LYS A 142 0.13 -25.00 12.37
N GLU A 143 0.19 -25.55 11.16
CA GLU A 143 0.47 -26.97 10.90
C GLU A 143 1.86 -27.40 11.37
N ALA A 144 2.83 -26.48 11.34
CA ALA A 144 4.17 -26.69 11.88
C ALA A 144 4.27 -26.52 13.42
N GLY A 145 3.14 -26.31 14.12
CA GLY A 145 3.08 -26.09 15.56
C GLY A 145 3.52 -24.68 16.01
N GLY A 146 3.61 -23.73 15.08
CA GLY A 146 4.00 -22.35 15.36
C GLY A 146 2.84 -21.41 15.63
N THR A 147 3.16 -20.24 16.15
CA THR A 147 2.21 -19.13 16.31
C THR A 147 2.38 -18.14 15.15
N VAL A 148 1.25 -17.68 14.60
CA VAL A 148 1.23 -16.68 13.52
C VAL A 148 1.71 -15.33 14.07
N PRO A 149 2.68 -14.66 13.42
CA PRO A 149 3.09 -13.31 13.80
C PRO A 149 1.94 -12.31 13.74
N PRO A 150 1.91 -11.30 14.63
CA PRO A 150 0.89 -10.26 14.57
C PRO A 150 1.01 -9.43 13.29
N LEU A 151 -0.12 -8.97 12.78
CA LEU A 151 -0.15 -8.01 11.67
C LEU A 151 0.19 -6.62 12.19
N ASN A 152 1.23 -6.01 11.63
CA ASN A 152 1.61 -4.63 11.92
C ASN A 152 1.41 -3.79 10.67
N SER A 153 0.65 -2.70 10.81
CA SER A 153 0.46 -1.73 9.72
C SER A 153 1.59 -0.70 9.60
N GLU A 154 2.45 -0.60 10.62
CA GLU A 154 3.69 0.15 10.54
C GLU A 154 4.71 -0.60 9.65
N PRO A 155 5.36 0.09 8.70
CA PRO A 155 6.46 -0.51 7.96
C PRO A 155 7.59 -0.90 8.91
N PRO A 156 8.33 -2.00 8.64
CA PRO A 156 9.49 -2.37 9.42
C PRO A 156 10.46 -1.18 9.46
N ARG A 157 10.78 -0.68 10.66
CA ARG A 157 11.78 0.37 10.83
C ARG A 157 13.08 -0.10 10.18
N PRO A 158 13.74 0.72 9.36
CA PRO A 158 15.04 0.36 8.81
C PRO A 158 15.99 0.05 9.98
N ASP A 159 16.67 -1.09 9.90
CA ASP A 159 17.62 -1.51 10.92
C ASP A 159 18.67 -0.40 11.14
N PRO A 160 18.86 0.09 12.38
CA PRO A 160 19.82 1.15 12.67
C PRO A 160 21.29 0.74 12.41
N ALA A 161 21.54 -0.50 12.02
CA ALA A 161 22.87 -1.04 11.74
C ALA A 161 23.39 -0.73 10.32
N ALA A 162 22.56 -0.24 9.39
CA ALA A 162 22.99 0.02 8.01
C ALA A 162 23.67 1.39 7.79
N ASP A 163 23.60 2.30 8.77
CA ASP A 163 24.07 3.70 8.64
C ASP A 163 25.42 3.97 9.34
N GLN A 164 26.12 2.92 9.82
CA GLN A 164 27.44 3.06 10.47
C GLN A 164 28.62 2.69 9.57
N ALA A 165 28.50 2.82 8.24
CA ALA A 165 29.66 2.82 7.37
C ALA A 165 30.38 4.18 7.46
N GLN A 166 31.36 4.28 8.37
CA GLN A 166 32.28 5.42 8.45
C GLN A 166 33.00 5.64 7.12
N PRO A 167 33.18 6.89 6.65
CA PRO A 167 34.11 7.17 5.56
C PRO A 167 35.56 7.06 6.07
N ASP A 168 36.33 6.17 5.46
CA ASP A 168 37.79 6.08 5.61
C ASP A 168 38.44 7.44 5.32
N THR A 169 38.96 8.10 6.36
CA THR A 169 39.84 9.26 6.21
C THR A 169 41.21 8.78 5.76
N GLY A 170 41.40 8.66 4.44
CA GLY A 170 42.70 8.46 3.81
C GLY A 170 43.58 9.70 3.95
N SER A 171 44.56 9.62 4.85
CA SER A 171 45.68 10.54 4.99
C SER A 171 46.61 10.46 3.78
N GLY A 172 46.80 11.58 3.07
CA GLY A 172 47.78 11.73 1.99
C GLY A 172 48.43 13.11 2.04
N ALA A 173 49.68 13.14 2.50
CA ALA A 173 50.50 14.32 2.70
C ALA A 173 50.96 14.97 1.38
N ALA A 174 51.05 16.31 1.36
CA ALA A 174 51.95 17.04 0.46
C ALA A 174 52.44 18.33 1.14
N SER A 175 53.75 18.39 1.31
CA SER A 175 54.54 19.41 1.99
C SER A 175 55.08 20.48 1.02
N SER A 176 54.91 21.74 1.41
CA SER A 176 55.84 22.90 1.37
C SER A 176 56.71 23.24 0.14
N SER A 177 56.66 24.54 -0.23
CA SER A 177 57.75 25.48 -0.66
C SER A 177 57.31 26.27 -1.90
N GLY A 178 57.44 27.60 -2.02
CA GLY A 178 58.04 28.65 -1.20
C GLY A 178 58.13 29.94 -2.04
N ASN A 179 58.25 31.07 -1.33
CA ASN A 179 58.86 32.36 -1.73
C ASN A 179 58.13 33.41 -2.58
N ASN A 180 57.94 34.57 -1.92
CA ASN A 180 58.35 35.96 -2.28
C ASN A 180 57.81 36.60 -3.58
N ALA A 181 57.44 37.88 -3.67
CA ALA A 181 57.37 39.04 -2.77
C ALA A 181 56.58 40.17 -3.53
N PRO A 182 56.40 41.39 -2.98
CA PRO A 182 55.29 42.31 -3.28
C PRO A 182 55.65 43.49 -4.21
N SER A 183 54.67 44.30 -4.64
CA SER A 183 54.78 45.77 -4.62
C SER A 183 53.49 46.53 -5.01
N LEU A 184 53.20 47.56 -4.20
CA LEU A 184 52.80 48.96 -4.48
C LEU A 184 51.70 49.26 -5.52
N GLY A 185 50.59 49.87 -5.07
CA GLY A 185 50.30 51.30 -5.27
C GLY A 185 49.46 51.51 -6.56
N ASN A 186 48.41 52.33 -6.66
CA ASN A 186 48.17 53.64 -6.11
C ASN A 186 46.68 54.01 -6.29
N ALA A 187 46.31 55.09 -5.62
CA ALA A 187 44.99 55.68 -5.36
C ALA A 187 44.22 56.29 -6.55
N GLY A 188 42.94 56.55 -6.26
CA GLY A 188 42.19 57.73 -6.74
C GLY A 188 41.38 57.53 -8.02
N GLN A 189 40.20 58.10 -8.23
CA GLN A 189 39.37 59.07 -7.52
C GLN A 189 37.93 58.96 -8.08
N SER A 190 36.95 59.51 -7.34
CA SER A 190 35.80 60.35 -7.77
C SER A 190 35.12 60.10 -9.12
N SER A 191 33.82 60.29 -9.32
CA SER A 191 32.65 60.76 -8.55
C SER A 191 31.51 60.78 -9.58
N ARG A 192 30.25 60.67 -9.11
CA ARG A 192 29.01 61.35 -9.62
C ARG A 192 28.77 61.35 -11.15
N THR A 193 27.60 60.97 -11.67
CA THR A 193 26.24 61.40 -11.32
C THR A 193 25.27 60.54 -12.13
#